data_AF-A0A4Q2AB92-F1
#
_entry.id   AF-A0A4Q2AB92-F1
#
_cell.length_a   1.000
_cell.length_b   1.000
_cell.length_c   1.000
_cell.angle_alpha   90.00
_cell.angle_beta   90.00
_cell.angle_gamma   90.00
#
_symmetry.space_group_name_H-M   'P 1'
#
loop_
_entity.id
_entity.type
_entity.pdbx_description
1 polymer ?
#
loop_
_entity_poly.entity_id
_entity_poly.type
_entity_poly.pdbx_seq_one_letter_code
_entity_poly.pdbx_strand_id
1 'polypeptide(L)'
;MLKNKKIRVIVVVILSLFLIGGASMAIIKGVDHLRIEKQKRQKAESIKESKKEVKDQAKARQKIALWVVQHFEGAEPIKLIEVGHIESLGAFGTGGKSTSVRINGQNKNSMGLQLDPDSNLPIGFDKSKGFEYAYIQKTKKTLDGVEVRYWR
;
A
#
# COMPACT_ATOMS: atom_id res chain seq x y z
N MET A 1 -39.48 28.78 -61.99
CA MET A 1 -38.95 27.84 -60.97
C MET A 1 -37.78 28.39 -60.12
N LEU A 2 -37.66 29.72 -59.89
CA LEU A 2 -36.48 30.32 -59.21
C LEU A 2 -36.70 30.82 -57.77
N LYS A 3 -37.94 30.85 -57.26
CA LYS A 3 -38.24 31.39 -55.91
C LYS A 3 -37.89 30.44 -54.75
N ASN A 4 -37.92 29.11 -54.96
CA ASN A 4 -37.73 28.14 -53.88
C ASN A 4 -36.26 27.82 -53.54
N LYS A 5 -35.31 28.11 -54.45
CA LYS A 5 -33.88 27.85 -54.19
C LYS A 5 -33.30 28.82 -53.16
N LYS A 6 -33.71 30.10 -53.17
CA LYS A 6 -33.19 31.12 -52.23
C LYS A 6 -33.59 30.83 -50.78
N ILE A 7 -34.84 30.43 -50.53
CA ILE A 7 -35.33 30.09 -49.19
C ILE A 7 -34.61 28.86 -48.62
N ARG A 8 -34.39 27.83 -49.46
CA ARG A 8 -33.70 26.60 -49.04
C ARG A 8 -32.24 26.84 -48.62
N VAL A 9 -31.54 27.76 -49.30
CA VAL A 9 -30.16 28.13 -48.96
C VAL A 9 -30.10 28.90 -47.63
N ILE A 10 -31.01 29.84 -47.41
CA ILE A 10 -31.04 30.63 -46.16
C ILE A 10 -31.30 29.73 -44.93
N VAL A 11 -32.22 28.77 -45.06
CA VAL A 11 -32.53 27.83 -43.97
C VAL A 11 -31.33 26.93 -43.63
N VAL A 12 -30.57 26.47 -44.62
CA VAL A 12 -29.36 25.66 -44.39
C VAL A 12 -28.26 26.48 -43.70
N VAL A 13 -28.09 27.75 -44.08
CA VAL A 13 -27.09 28.63 -43.46
C VAL A 13 -27.44 28.91 -41.99
N ILE A 14 -28.71 29.19 -41.67
CA ILE A 14 -29.14 29.47 -40.28
C ILE A 14 -28.99 28.21 -39.40
N LEU A 15 -29.41 27.03 -39.89
CA LEU A 15 -29.24 25.77 -39.15
C LEU A 15 -27.76 25.42 -38.92
N SER A 16 -26.87 25.73 -39.88
CA SER A 16 -25.44 25.49 -39.72
C SER A 16 -24.78 26.41 -38.68
N LEU A 17 -25.27 27.65 -38.54
CA LEU A 17 -24.76 28.61 -37.54
C LEU A 17 -25.16 28.23 -36.10
N PHE A 18 -26.34 27.64 -35.89
CA PHE A 18 -26.79 27.22 -34.55
C PHE A 18 -26.05 25.99 -34.00
N LEU A 19 -25.52 25.12 -34.86
CA LEU A 19 -24.82 23.90 -34.45
C LEU A 19 -23.39 24.14 -33.95
N ILE A 20 -22.77 25.26 -34.31
CA ILE A 20 -21.33 25.50 -34.08
C ILE A 20 -21.07 26.27 -32.77
N GLY A 21 -22.02 27.05 -32.26
CA GLY A 21 -21.73 28.07 -31.23
C GLY A 21 -21.97 27.71 -29.75
N GLY A 22 -23.03 26.96 -29.42
CA GLY A 22 -23.54 26.94 -28.02
C GLY A 22 -23.47 25.59 -27.30
N ALA A 23 -24.02 24.53 -27.91
CA ALA A 23 -24.19 23.24 -27.24
C ALA A 23 -22.85 22.52 -26.99
N SER A 24 -21.91 22.62 -27.93
CA SER A 24 -20.62 21.94 -27.86
C SER A 24 -19.75 22.43 -26.70
N MET A 25 -19.72 23.74 -26.41
CA MET A 25 -18.92 24.26 -25.28
C MET A 25 -19.47 23.88 -23.92
N ALA A 26 -20.80 23.81 -23.75
CA ALA A 26 -21.42 23.41 -22.48
C ALA A 26 -21.17 21.92 -22.18
N ILE A 27 -21.23 21.07 -23.21
CA ILE A 27 -20.91 19.64 -23.10
C ILE A 27 -19.42 19.44 -22.77
N ILE A 28 -18.51 20.17 -23.42
CA ILE A 28 -17.06 20.09 -23.14
C ILE A 28 -16.75 20.53 -21.70
N LYS A 29 -17.29 21.68 -21.24
CA LYS A 29 -17.09 22.16 -19.86
C LYS A 29 -17.69 21.23 -18.80
N GLY A 30 -18.85 20.61 -19.07
CA GLY A 30 -19.47 19.63 -18.19
C GLY A 30 -18.64 18.34 -18.07
N VAL A 31 -18.09 17.84 -19.18
CA VAL A 31 -17.25 16.63 -19.21
C VAL A 31 -15.90 16.87 -18.53
N ASP A 32 -15.27 18.03 -18.71
CA ASP A 32 -14.02 18.37 -18.02
C ASP A 32 -14.21 18.48 -16.50
N HIS A 33 -15.31 19.09 -16.04
CA HIS A 33 -15.63 19.14 -14.61
C HIS A 33 -15.80 17.73 -14.03
N LEU A 34 -16.56 16.85 -14.70
CA LEU A 34 -16.76 15.46 -14.29
C LEU A 34 -15.43 14.68 -14.26
N ARG A 35 -14.53 14.93 -15.23
CA ARG A 35 -13.22 14.29 -15.30
C ARG A 35 -12.30 14.74 -14.16
N ILE A 36 -12.29 16.04 -13.85
CA ILE A 36 -11.54 16.61 -12.72
C ILE A 36 -12.08 16.08 -11.40
N GLU A 37 -13.40 16.00 -11.24
CA GLU A 37 -14.03 15.50 -10.02
C GLU A 37 -13.75 14.01 -9.81
N LYS A 38 -13.82 13.20 -10.88
CA LYS A 38 -13.45 11.77 -10.84
C LYS A 38 -11.97 11.59 -10.48
N GLN A 39 -11.07 12.39 -11.04
CA GLN A 39 -9.64 12.35 -10.70
C GLN A 39 -9.38 12.75 -9.23
N LYS A 40 -10.07 13.78 -8.72
CA LYS A 40 -9.97 14.20 -7.31
C LYS A 40 -10.45 13.09 -6.37
N ARG A 41 -11.56 12.42 -6.69
CA ARG A 41 -12.07 11.27 -5.93
C ARG A 41 -11.08 10.10 -5.93
N GLN A 42 -10.57 9.73 -7.10
CA GLN A 42 -9.56 8.66 -7.23
C GLN A 42 -8.30 8.95 -6.43
N LYS A 43 -7.78 10.19 -6.46
CA LYS A 43 -6.62 10.59 -5.65
C LYS A 43 -6.92 10.53 -4.15
N ALA A 44 -8.12 10.90 -3.72
CA ALA A 44 -8.51 10.81 -2.31
C ALA A 44 -8.64 9.35 -1.85
N GLU A 45 -9.22 8.49 -2.68
CA GLU A 45 -9.30 7.04 -2.45
C GLU A 45 -7.92 6.41 -2.39
N SER A 46 -7.02 6.71 -3.34
CA SER A 46 -5.65 6.18 -3.34
C SER A 46 -4.87 6.63 -2.12
N ILE A 47 -4.99 7.90 -1.69
CA ILE A 47 -4.36 8.39 -0.46
C ILE A 47 -4.93 7.67 0.76
N LYS A 48 -6.23 7.43 0.81
CA LYS A 48 -6.88 6.71 1.92
C LYS A 48 -6.41 5.25 1.97
N GLU A 49 -6.32 4.60 0.83
CA GLU A 49 -5.82 3.23 0.67
C GLU A 49 -4.34 3.14 1.09
N SER A 50 -3.47 4.02 0.60
CA SER A 50 -2.06 4.06 1.03
C SER A 50 -1.91 4.33 2.52
N LYS A 51 -2.71 5.24 3.11
CA LYS A 51 -2.69 5.47 4.57
C LYS A 51 -3.15 4.24 5.35
N LYS A 52 -4.11 3.48 4.83
CA LYS A 52 -4.57 2.24 5.44
C LYS A 52 -3.47 1.18 5.35
N GLU A 53 -2.86 0.99 4.18
CA GLU A 53 -1.76 0.07 3.96
C GLU A 53 -0.58 0.32 4.91
N VAL A 54 -0.17 1.59 5.08
CA VAL A 54 0.88 1.98 6.04
C VAL A 54 0.50 1.60 7.47
N LYS A 55 -0.76 1.82 7.89
CA LYS A 55 -1.23 1.45 9.22
C LYS A 55 -1.26 -0.06 9.42
N ASP A 56 -1.76 -0.79 8.43
CA ASP A 56 -1.85 -2.25 8.47
C ASP A 56 -0.45 -2.87 8.53
N GLN A 57 0.49 -2.33 7.76
CA GLN A 57 1.89 -2.73 7.80
C GLN A 57 2.55 -2.43 9.16
N ALA A 58 2.36 -1.22 9.71
CA ALA A 58 2.91 -0.87 11.02
C ALA A 58 2.38 -1.80 12.12
N LYS A 59 1.08 -2.11 12.10
CA LYS A 59 0.45 -3.04 13.05
C LYS A 59 0.99 -4.46 12.92
N ALA A 60 1.16 -4.96 11.69
CA ALA A 60 1.75 -6.28 11.44
C ALA A 60 3.20 -6.35 11.93
N ARG A 61 4.01 -5.33 11.65
CA ARG A 61 5.40 -5.26 12.13
C ARG A 61 5.51 -5.20 13.65
N GLN A 62 4.60 -4.51 14.35
CA GLN A 62 4.55 -4.56 15.83
C GLN A 62 4.27 -5.98 16.35
N LYS A 63 3.33 -6.70 15.74
CA LYS A 63 3.04 -8.10 16.11
C LYS A 63 4.25 -8.99 15.92
N ILE A 64 4.98 -8.80 14.81
CA ILE A 64 6.21 -9.53 14.51
C ILE A 64 7.29 -9.22 15.55
N ALA A 65 7.50 -7.95 15.89
CA ALA A 65 8.45 -7.57 16.94
C ALA A 65 8.09 -8.21 18.28
N LEU A 66 6.81 -8.19 18.68
CA LEU A 66 6.34 -8.84 19.90
C LEU A 66 6.59 -10.35 19.86
N TRP A 67 6.32 -10.99 18.74
CA TRP A 67 6.57 -12.42 18.56
C TRP A 67 8.07 -12.74 18.75
N VAL A 68 8.97 -11.91 18.21
CA VAL A 68 10.42 -12.11 18.37
C VAL A 68 10.83 -11.98 19.84
N VAL A 69 10.38 -10.95 20.56
CA VAL A 69 10.66 -10.82 22.00
C VAL A 69 10.15 -12.02 22.81
N GLN A 70 9.02 -12.59 22.41
CA GLN A 70 8.41 -13.70 23.13
C GLN A 70 9.10 -15.04 22.89
N HIS A 71 9.81 -15.21 21.77
CA HIS A 71 10.35 -16.50 21.33
C HIS A 71 11.88 -16.54 21.21
N PHE A 72 12.58 -15.44 21.51
CA PHE A 72 14.03 -15.40 21.46
C PHE A 72 14.66 -14.88 22.75
N GLU A 73 15.77 -15.50 23.12
CA GLU A 73 16.56 -15.14 24.30
C GLU A 73 18.05 -15.33 24.01
N GLY A 74 18.87 -14.40 24.49
CA GLY A 74 20.31 -14.39 24.28
C GLY A 74 21.02 -13.86 25.52
N ALA A 75 22.35 -13.88 25.49
CA ALA A 75 23.16 -13.34 26.59
C ALA A 75 22.91 -11.84 26.82
N GLU A 76 22.73 -11.09 25.72
CA GLU A 76 22.29 -9.69 25.78
C GLU A 76 20.76 -9.60 25.74
N PRO A 77 20.14 -8.73 26.56
CA PRO A 77 18.71 -8.49 26.46
C PRO A 77 18.36 -7.81 25.14
N ILE A 78 17.19 -8.15 24.59
CA ILE A 78 16.65 -7.52 23.38
C ILE A 78 16.22 -6.09 23.75
N LYS A 79 16.90 -5.09 23.22
CA LYS A 79 16.62 -3.66 23.42
C LYS A 79 16.10 -2.98 22.16
N LEU A 80 16.45 -3.51 20.99
CA LEU A 80 16.04 -2.98 19.70
C LEU A 80 15.62 -4.13 18.76
N ILE A 81 14.50 -3.95 18.09
CA ILE A 81 14.05 -4.81 16.99
C ILE A 81 13.83 -3.95 15.75
N GLU A 82 14.50 -4.31 14.66
CA GLU A 82 14.29 -3.69 13.36
C GLU A 82 13.50 -4.64 12.48
N VAL A 83 12.27 -4.27 12.11
CA VAL A 83 11.40 -5.07 11.23
C VAL A 83 11.37 -4.43 9.85
N GLY A 84 11.74 -5.21 8.83
CA GLY A 84 11.81 -4.78 7.43
C GLY A 84 10.43 -4.67 6.78
N HIS A 85 10.43 -4.41 5.47
CA HIS A 85 9.21 -4.45 4.70
C HIS A 85 8.57 -5.84 4.70
N ILE A 86 7.23 -5.88 4.79
CA ILE A 86 6.48 -7.13 4.65
C ILE A 86 6.17 -7.25 3.17
N GLU A 87 6.85 -8.18 2.51
CA GLU A 87 6.71 -8.41 1.08
C GLU A 87 5.74 -9.56 0.83
N SER A 88 4.84 -9.39 -0.13
CA SER A 88 4.04 -10.48 -0.69
C SER A 88 4.86 -11.16 -1.79
N LEU A 89 5.09 -12.47 -1.64
CA LEU A 89 5.83 -13.27 -2.60
C LEU A 89 4.86 -13.90 -3.64
N GLY A 90 5.36 -14.12 -4.86
CA GLY A 90 4.59 -14.73 -5.95
C GLY A 90 3.56 -13.82 -6.61
N ALA A 91 3.08 -14.23 -7.80
CA ALA A 91 2.03 -13.51 -8.52
C ALA A 91 0.75 -13.48 -7.67
N PHE A 92 0.18 -12.29 -7.47
CA PHE A 92 -1.01 -12.08 -6.64
C PHE A 92 -0.89 -12.56 -5.17
N GLY A 93 0.32 -12.68 -4.63
CA GLY A 93 0.54 -13.09 -3.23
C GLY A 93 0.45 -14.60 -2.98
N THR A 94 0.47 -15.41 -4.04
CA THR A 94 0.41 -16.89 -3.96
C THR A 94 1.61 -17.52 -3.25
N GLY A 95 2.76 -16.83 -3.21
CA GLY A 95 3.98 -17.28 -2.52
C GLY A 95 3.99 -16.96 -1.02
N GLY A 96 2.90 -16.39 -0.48
CA GLY A 96 2.82 -16.00 0.93
C GLY A 96 3.45 -14.64 1.21
N LYS A 97 3.76 -14.38 2.48
CA LYS A 97 4.36 -13.13 2.92
C LYS A 97 5.68 -13.39 3.62
N SER A 98 6.63 -12.47 3.50
CA SER A 98 7.91 -12.56 4.19
C SER A 98 8.39 -11.21 4.70
N THR A 99 9.26 -11.23 5.70
CA THR A 99 9.98 -10.03 6.15
C THR A 99 11.31 -10.41 6.77
N SER A 100 12.21 -9.45 6.90
CA SER A 100 13.46 -9.59 7.65
C SER A 100 13.37 -8.90 9.00
N VAL A 101 13.92 -9.51 10.04
CA VAL A 101 14.08 -8.90 11.36
C VAL A 101 15.54 -8.86 11.77
N ARG A 102 15.97 -7.79 12.43
CA ARG A 102 17.28 -7.69 13.08
C ARG A 102 17.13 -7.38 14.56
N ILE A 103 17.88 -8.10 15.40
CA ILE A 103 17.91 -7.89 16.85
C ILE A 103 19.14 -7.05 17.23
N ASN A 104 18.92 -6.05 18.09
CA ASN A 104 19.94 -5.14 18.63
C ASN A 104 20.83 -4.45 17.58
N GLY A 105 20.31 -4.26 16.36
CA GLY A 105 21.05 -3.60 15.26
C GLY A 105 22.25 -4.39 14.74
N GLN A 106 22.42 -5.66 15.14
CA GLN A 106 23.58 -6.45 14.74
C GLN A 106 23.27 -7.32 13.52
N ASN A 107 24.05 -7.19 12.44
CA ASN A 107 23.81 -7.91 11.19
C ASN A 107 23.80 -9.44 11.36
N LYS A 108 24.69 -9.99 12.20
CA LYS A 108 24.72 -11.43 12.52
C LYS A 108 23.43 -11.92 13.22
N ASN A 109 22.71 -10.99 13.86
CA ASN A 109 21.43 -11.24 14.53
C ASN A 109 20.25 -10.87 13.62
N SER A 110 20.38 -11.14 12.31
CA SER A 110 19.31 -11.01 11.34
C SER A 110 18.64 -12.35 11.05
N MET A 111 17.33 -12.34 10.83
CA MET A 111 16.53 -13.50 10.45
C MET A 111 15.52 -13.14 9.36
N GLY A 112 15.27 -14.07 8.44
CA GLY A 112 14.12 -14.04 7.54
C GLY A 112 12.94 -14.73 8.22
N LEU A 113 11.74 -14.16 8.06
CA LEU A 113 10.49 -14.70 8.58
C LEU A 113 9.54 -14.97 7.43
N GLN A 114 9.01 -16.19 7.37
CA GLN A 114 7.84 -16.50 6.57
C GLN A 114 6.58 -16.25 7.41
N LEU A 115 5.63 -15.53 6.85
CA LEU A 115 4.45 -15.05 7.56
C LEU A 115 3.19 -15.71 7.02
N ASP A 116 2.28 -16.03 7.93
CA ASP A 116 0.92 -16.42 7.61
C ASP A 116 0.19 -15.27 6.89
N PRO A 117 -0.45 -15.51 5.73
CA PRO A 117 -1.09 -14.46 4.93
C PRO A 117 -2.18 -13.69 5.67
N ASP A 118 -2.92 -14.35 6.57
CA ASP A 118 -4.09 -13.79 7.24
C ASP A 118 -3.72 -13.06 8.54
N SER A 119 -2.90 -13.70 9.38
CA SER A 119 -2.54 -13.19 10.70
C SER A 119 -1.28 -12.31 10.70
N ASN A 120 -0.42 -12.44 9.68
CA ASN A 120 0.95 -11.91 9.60
C ASN A 120 1.84 -12.35 10.77
N LEU A 121 1.52 -13.48 11.39
CA LEU A 121 2.38 -14.10 12.40
C LEU A 121 3.43 -14.99 11.72
N PRO A 122 4.65 -15.09 12.28
CA PRO A 122 5.66 -15.99 11.75
C PRO A 122 5.22 -17.45 11.83
N ILE A 123 5.33 -18.16 10.71
CA ILE A 123 5.08 -19.61 10.57
C ILE A 123 6.38 -20.39 10.34
N GLY A 124 7.45 -19.69 9.92
CA GLY A 124 8.78 -20.23 9.73
C GLY A 124 9.82 -19.12 9.81
N PHE A 125 11.07 -19.48 10.09
CA PHE A 125 12.16 -18.51 10.14
C PHE A 125 13.51 -19.13 9.81
N ASP A 126 14.37 -18.33 9.18
CA ASP A 126 15.75 -18.67 8.85
C ASP A 126 16.70 -17.67 9.51
N LYS A 127 17.73 -18.18 10.17
CA LYS A 127 18.70 -17.37 10.92
C LYS A 127 19.99 -17.19 10.15
N SER A 128 20.59 -16.01 10.27
CA SER A 128 21.94 -15.77 9.76
C SER A 128 22.97 -16.68 10.44
N LYS A 129 24.11 -16.92 9.77
CA LYS A 129 25.22 -17.66 10.38
C LYS A 129 25.77 -16.88 11.58
N GLY A 130 25.95 -17.56 12.72
CA GLY A 130 26.45 -16.95 13.95
C GLY A 130 25.41 -16.14 14.72
N PHE A 131 24.12 -16.42 14.50
CA PHE A 131 23.01 -15.83 15.24
C PHE A 131 23.06 -16.21 16.73
N GLU A 132 22.99 -15.22 17.62
CA GLU A 132 23.33 -15.40 19.05
C GLU A 132 22.12 -15.63 19.96
N TYR A 133 20.90 -15.48 19.44
CA TYR A 133 19.69 -15.69 20.22
C TYR A 133 19.13 -17.11 19.98
N ALA A 134 18.88 -17.81 21.08
CA ALA A 134 18.24 -19.10 21.07
C ALA A 134 16.72 -18.92 20.87
N TYR A 135 16.14 -19.83 20.09
CA TYR A 135 14.68 -19.93 20.02
C TYR A 135 14.19 -20.64 21.27
N ILE A 136 13.22 -20.05 21.95
CA ILE A 136 12.65 -20.56 23.20
C ILE A 136 11.14 -20.74 23.08
N GLN A 137 10.55 -21.47 24.03
CA GLN A 137 9.10 -21.50 24.15
C GLN A 137 8.55 -20.11 24.45
N LYS A 138 7.34 -19.84 23.95
CA LYS A 138 6.65 -18.56 24.09
C LYS A 138 6.62 -18.10 25.54
N THR A 139 7.10 -16.89 25.77
CA THR A 139 7.03 -16.22 27.07
C THR A 139 5.93 -15.16 27.12
N LYS A 140 5.68 -14.62 28.32
CA LYS A 140 4.74 -13.50 28.54
C LYS A 140 5.40 -12.12 28.37
N LYS A 141 6.60 -12.05 27.77
CA LYS A 141 7.31 -10.77 27.55
C LYS A 141 6.47 -9.83 26.67
N THR A 142 6.57 -8.54 26.97
CA THR A 142 5.96 -7.43 26.23
C THR A 142 7.02 -6.67 25.45
N LEU A 143 6.64 -5.62 24.73
CA LEU A 143 7.58 -4.70 24.08
C LEU A 143 8.08 -3.59 25.03
N ASP A 144 7.83 -3.70 26.34
CA ASP A 144 8.21 -2.67 27.30
C ASP A 144 9.74 -2.57 27.39
N GLY A 145 10.27 -1.36 27.17
CA GLY A 145 11.71 -1.13 27.12
C GLY A 145 12.40 -1.63 25.84
N VAL A 146 11.64 -2.10 24.83
CA VAL A 146 12.16 -2.51 23.53
C VAL A 146 11.81 -1.46 22.47
N GLU A 147 12.84 -0.86 21.87
CA GLU A 147 12.67 0.02 20.72
C GLU A 147 12.31 -0.80 19.48
N VAL A 148 11.27 -0.41 18.75
CA VAL A 148 10.89 -1.05 17.48
C VAL A 148 11.08 -0.06 16.34
N ARG A 149 11.99 -0.38 15.42
CA ARG A 149 12.25 0.40 14.21
C ARG A 149 11.71 -0.28 12.97
N TYR A 150 11.22 0.52 12.04
CA TYR A 150 10.80 0.05 10.73
C TYR A 150 11.77 0.56 9.68
N TRP A 151 12.30 -0.35 8.88
CA TRP A 151 13.18 -0.01 7.77
C TRP A 151 12.60 -0.56 6.47
N ARG A 152 13.02 0.04 5.37
CA ARG A 152 12.39 -0.11 4.06
C ARG A 152 13.12 -1.16 3.24
#